data_AF-A0A067C523-F1
#
_entry.id   AF-A0A067C523-F1
#
_cell.length_a   1.000
_cell.length_b   1.000
_cell.length_c   1.000
_cell.angle_alpha   90.00
_cell.angle_beta   90.00
_cell.angle_gamma   90.00
#
_symmetry.space_group_name_H-M   'P 1'
#
loop_
_entity.id
_entity.type
_entity.pdbx_description
1 polymer ?
#
loop_
_entity_poly.entity_id
_entity_poly.type
_entity_poly.pdbx_seq_one_letter_code
_entity_poly.pdbx_strand_id
1 'polypeptide(L)'
;MALEIVAVQDKWAELLPPKIPLRYAFFRYLGFCIKKLGVGGHTSTGAQKLGLRAAIWFRVSSSKGLILEQCVRSAFSDGTYYVQDLAFQDEGLHTFTVSVEAPTLAPIAPLVLTMSIHHFMRIEDEPMLLKGPYAPLRRLVNPRLCTDPPQALDGSDDGIVRELKTIKHGLRACDAKIHVVNCAHLTTEMY
;
A
#
# COMPACT_ATOMS: atom_id res chain seq x y z
N MET A 1 15.87 -10.91 23.84
CA MET A 1 16.33 -10.33 22.55
C MET A 1 15.24 -9.39 22.06
N ALA A 2 15.56 -8.14 21.73
CA ALA A 2 14.57 -7.14 21.31
C ALA A 2 14.01 -7.47 19.91
N LEU A 3 12.72 -7.23 19.74
CA LEU A 3 11.98 -7.42 18.50
C LEU A 3 11.47 -6.06 17.99
N GLU A 4 11.26 -5.95 16.69
CA GLU A 4 10.71 -4.77 16.03
C GLU A 4 9.67 -5.20 14.98
N ILE A 5 8.71 -4.33 14.70
CA ILE A 5 7.83 -4.42 13.53
C ILE A 5 8.26 -3.38 12.50
N VAL A 6 8.41 -3.81 11.24
CA VAL A 6 8.87 -2.97 10.13
C VAL A 6 7.93 -3.05 8.94
N ALA A 7 7.81 -1.96 8.19
CA ALA A 7 7.18 -1.97 6.87
C ALA A 7 8.08 -2.67 5.86
N VAL A 8 7.47 -3.38 4.90
CA VAL A 8 8.21 -4.14 3.88
C VAL A 8 7.72 -3.81 2.48
N GLN A 9 8.68 -3.74 1.55
CA GLN A 9 8.40 -3.70 0.12
C GLN A 9 8.70 -5.06 -0.48
N ASP A 10 7.79 -5.57 -1.30
CA ASP A 10 8.01 -6.81 -2.03
C ASP A 10 7.32 -6.77 -3.41
N LYS A 11 7.00 -7.95 -3.95
CA LYS A 11 6.36 -8.10 -5.25
C LYS A 11 4.90 -7.64 -5.28
N TRP A 12 4.26 -7.49 -4.13
CA TRP A 12 2.86 -7.10 -3.96
C TRP A 12 2.74 -5.79 -3.19
N ALA A 13 3.48 -5.63 -2.10
CA ALA A 13 3.36 -4.48 -1.21
C ALA A 13 4.30 -3.31 -1.57
N GLU A 14 3.77 -2.10 -1.44
CA GLU A 14 4.56 -0.87 -1.43
C GLU A 14 4.84 -0.39 -0.02
N LEU A 15 5.92 0.39 0.11
CA LEU A 15 6.15 1.20 1.29
C LEU A 15 5.22 2.41 1.26
N LEU A 16 4.77 2.83 2.42
CA LEU A 16 4.01 4.05 2.57
C LEU A 16 4.90 5.26 2.16
N PRO A 17 4.52 6.03 1.13
CA PRO A 17 5.24 7.24 0.77
C PRO A 17 4.94 8.36 1.79
N PRO A 18 5.84 9.34 1.96
CA PRO A 18 5.60 10.45 2.88
C PRO A 18 4.49 11.40 2.39
N LYS A 19 4.24 11.44 1.08
CA LYS A 19 3.17 12.23 0.46
C LYS A 19 2.60 11.53 -0.77
N ILE A 20 1.33 11.74 -1.07
CA ILE A 20 0.67 11.13 -2.22
C ILE A 20 -0.43 12.04 -2.77
N PRO A 21 -0.65 12.08 -4.11
CA PRO A 21 -1.84 12.70 -4.67
C PRO A 21 -3.09 11.96 -4.23
N LEU A 22 -4.18 12.66 -3.92
CA LEU A 22 -5.46 12.06 -3.51
C LEU A 22 -5.93 10.99 -4.51
N ARG A 23 -5.78 11.27 -5.81
CA ARG A 23 -6.13 10.33 -6.89
C ARG A 23 -5.37 9.00 -6.89
N TYR A 24 -4.23 8.95 -6.21
CA TYR A 24 -3.40 7.75 -6.05
C TYR A 24 -3.39 7.26 -4.60
N ALA A 25 -4.19 7.86 -3.72
CA ALA A 25 -4.26 7.55 -2.29
C ALA A 25 -5.04 6.25 -2.03
N PHE A 26 -4.60 5.18 -2.67
CA PHE A 26 -5.08 3.83 -2.45
C PHE A 26 -3.90 2.85 -2.49
N PHE A 27 -3.96 1.84 -1.65
CA PHE A 27 -2.92 0.81 -1.55
C PHE A 27 -3.60 -0.55 -1.60
N ARG A 28 -3.28 -1.32 -2.64
CA ARG A 28 -3.77 -2.69 -2.75
C ARG A 28 -3.08 -3.60 -1.72
N TYR A 29 -1.82 -3.36 -1.40
CA TYR A 29 -1.10 -4.05 -0.31
C TYR A 29 -0.14 -3.12 0.43
N LEU A 30 -0.23 -3.09 1.76
CA LEU A 30 0.84 -2.67 2.67
C LEU A 30 1.34 -3.88 3.46
N GLY A 31 2.65 -4.09 3.46
CA GLY A 31 3.29 -5.24 4.11
C GLY A 31 3.97 -4.85 5.41
N PHE A 32 3.85 -5.71 6.43
CA PHE A 32 4.53 -5.56 7.71
C PHE A 32 5.17 -6.88 8.16
N CYS A 33 6.31 -6.80 8.83
CA CYS A 33 7.03 -7.98 9.30
C CYS A 33 7.56 -7.78 10.72
N ILE A 34 7.46 -8.81 11.54
CA ILE A 34 8.08 -8.86 12.88
C ILE A 34 9.44 -9.50 12.74
N LYS A 35 10.48 -8.80 13.19
CA LYS A 35 11.85 -9.32 13.15
C LYS A 35 12.65 -8.97 14.40
N LYS A 36 13.84 -9.55 14.46
CA LYS A 36 14.86 -9.27 15.46
C LYS A 36 15.51 -7.91 15.16
N LEU A 37 15.65 -7.07 16.19
CA LEU A 37 16.27 -5.76 16.04
C LEU A 37 17.68 -5.86 15.46
N GLY A 38 17.97 -5.05 14.45
CA GLY A 38 19.30 -4.98 13.81
C GLY A 38 19.61 -6.12 12.83
N VAL A 39 18.68 -7.07 12.62
CA VAL A 39 18.84 -8.10 11.60
C VAL A 39 18.40 -7.56 10.23
N GLY A 40 19.30 -7.63 9.25
CA GLY A 40 19.03 -7.26 7.87
C GLY A 40 18.07 -8.22 7.17
N GLY A 41 17.27 -7.70 6.24
CA GLY A 41 16.26 -8.47 5.52
C GLY A 41 14.92 -8.61 6.26
N HIS A 42 13.88 -8.89 5.49
CA HIS A 42 12.49 -8.86 5.95
C HIS A 42 11.76 -10.21 5.81
N THR A 43 12.47 -11.24 5.36
CA THR A 43 11.93 -12.57 4.99
C THR A 43 12.76 -13.73 5.54
N SER A 44 13.51 -13.50 6.62
CA SER A 44 14.30 -14.56 7.25
C SER A 44 13.39 -15.64 7.85
N THR A 45 13.85 -16.88 7.92
CA THR A 45 13.15 -17.98 8.62
C THR A 45 12.80 -17.61 10.08
N GLY A 46 13.58 -16.71 10.69
CA GLY A 46 13.29 -16.16 12.01
C GLY A 46 12.04 -15.27 12.03
N ALA A 47 11.84 -14.43 11.01
CA ALA A 47 10.67 -13.59 10.88
C ALA A 47 9.38 -14.41 10.66
N GLN A 48 9.45 -15.46 9.84
CA GLN A 48 8.33 -16.39 9.63
C GLN A 48 7.84 -17.02 10.93
N LYS A 49 8.77 -17.53 11.75
CA LYS A 49 8.42 -18.14 13.04
C LYS A 49 7.80 -17.15 14.03
N LEU A 50 8.20 -15.88 13.97
CA LEU A 50 7.61 -14.83 14.80
C LEU A 50 6.20 -14.46 14.30
N GLY A 51 6.03 -14.34 12.98
CA GLY A 51 4.75 -14.01 12.34
C GLY A 51 3.64 -15.04 12.58
N LEU A 52 3.99 -16.31 12.81
CA LEU A 52 3.03 -17.37 13.15
C LEU A 52 2.49 -17.29 14.59
N ARG A 53 3.09 -16.44 15.44
CA ARG A 53 2.81 -16.39 16.89
C ARG A 53 2.18 -15.07 17.33
N ALA A 54 1.77 -14.24 16.37
CA ALA A 54 1.31 -12.89 16.60
C ALA A 54 0.21 -12.50 15.61
N ALA A 55 -0.63 -11.57 16.04
CA ALA A 55 -1.49 -10.78 15.17
C ALA A 55 -0.97 -9.34 15.12
N ILE A 56 -1.33 -8.60 14.08
CA ILE A 56 -1.08 -7.15 14.02
C ILE A 56 -2.39 -6.39 14.03
N TRP A 57 -2.42 -5.29 14.76
CA TRP A 57 -3.46 -4.28 14.70
C TRP A 57 -2.96 -3.12 13.86
N PHE A 58 -3.69 -2.82 12.79
CA PHE A 58 -3.43 -1.73 11.88
C PHE A 58 -4.51 -0.67 12.05
N ARG A 59 -4.09 0.54 12.41
CA ARG A 59 -4.98 1.68 12.63
C ARG A 59 -4.55 2.85 11.76
N VAL A 60 -5.49 3.49 11.09
CA VAL A 60 -5.27 4.73 10.35
C VAL A 60 -6.20 5.81 10.87
N SER A 61 -5.64 6.99 11.16
CA SER A 61 -6.41 8.16 11.60
C SER A 61 -5.96 9.41 10.86
N SER A 62 -6.89 10.32 10.61
CA SER A 62 -6.61 11.69 10.15
C SER A 62 -7.14 12.70 11.18
N SER A 63 -7.05 13.99 10.85
CA SER A 63 -7.67 15.06 11.65
C SER A 63 -9.19 14.91 11.77
N LYS A 64 -9.83 14.12 10.88
CA LYS A 64 -11.27 13.83 10.91
C LYS A 64 -11.63 12.67 11.84
N GLY A 65 -10.64 11.96 12.39
CA GLY A 65 -10.82 10.86 13.32
C GLY A 65 -10.27 9.53 12.80
N LEU A 66 -10.81 8.43 13.32
CA LEU A 66 -10.44 7.07 12.92
C LEU A 66 -11.00 6.76 11.53
N ILE A 67 -10.12 6.39 10.60
CA ILE A 67 -10.49 6.02 9.22
C ILE A 67 -10.64 4.51 9.11
N LEU A 68 -9.68 3.76 9.66
CA LEU A 68 -9.65 2.31 9.58
C LEU A 68 -9.03 1.73 10.83
N GLU A 69 -9.60 0.62 11.29
CA GLU A 69 -8.98 -0.28 12.26
C GLU A 69 -9.20 -1.72 11.83
N GLN A 70 -8.10 -2.47 11.71
CA GLN A 70 -8.15 -3.86 11.27
C GLN A 70 -7.16 -4.71 12.07
N CYS A 71 -7.59 -5.91 12.44
CA CYS A 71 -6.73 -6.95 12.99
C CYS A 71 -6.37 -7.95 11.89
N VAL A 72 -5.08 -8.12 11.58
CA VAL A 72 -4.56 -9.16 10.70
C VAL A 72 -4.02 -10.29 11.57
N ARG A 73 -4.80 -11.37 11.66
CA ARG A 73 -4.57 -12.46 12.64
C ARG A 73 -3.39 -13.37 12.32
N SER A 74 -2.95 -13.42 11.08
CA SER A 74 -1.87 -14.32 10.66
C SER A 74 -1.05 -13.71 9.54
N ALA A 75 0.27 -13.92 9.63
CA ALA A 75 1.18 -13.64 8.53
C ALA A 75 1.01 -14.67 7.40
N PHE A 76 1.48 -14.30 6.21
CA PHE A 76 1.70 -15.22 5.11
C PHE A 76 2.91 -16.13 5.38
N SER A 77 3.12 -17.12 4.50
CA SER A 77 4.22 -18.09 4.63
C SER A 77 5.61 -17.45 4.57
N ASP A 78 5.74 -16.24 4.03
CA ASP A 78 6.95 -15.43 4.02
C ASP A 78 7.19 -14.66 5.34
N GLY A 79 6.22 -14.66 6.26
CA GLY A 79 6.25 -13.93 7.52
C GLY A 79 5.71 -12.50 7.42
N THR A 80 5.15 -12.10 6.27
CA THR A 80 4.57 -10.78 6.03
C THR A 80 3.09 -10.76 6.35
N TYR A 81 2.66 -9.75 7.10
CA TYR A 81 1.26 -9.40 7.28
C TYR A 81 0.88 -8.38 6.21
N TYR A 82 -0.13 -8.70 5.41
CA TYR A 82 -0.63 -7.81 4.37
C TYR A 82 -1.95 -7.18 4.79
N VAL A 83 -1.97 -5.85 4.83
CA VAL A 83 -3.18 -5.04 4.88
C VAL A 83 -3.56 -4.71 3.45
N GLN A 84 -4.82 -4.90 3.09
CA GLN A 84 -5.28 -4.88 1.70
C GLN A 84 -6.35 -3.82 1.49
N ASP A 85 -6.49 -3.37 0.24
CA ASP A 85 -7.61 -2.55 -0.23
C ASP A 85 -7.88 -1.29 0.59
N LEU A 86 -6.80 -0.55 0.87
CA LEU A 86 -6.87 0.77 1.48
C LEU A 86 -7.21 1.81 0.41
N ALA A 87 -8.21 2.64 0.66
CA ALA A 87 -8.53 3.80 -0.18
C ALA A 87 -8.88 4.98 0.72
N PHE A 88 -8.32 6.15 0.40
CA PHE A 88 -8.49 7.38 1.16
C PHE A 88 -9.19 8.43 0.32
N GLN A 89 -10.09 9.18 0.94
CA GLN A 89 -10.96 10.15 0.26
C GLN A 89 -10.75 11.58 0.77
N ASP A 90 -10.02 11.77 1.87
CA ASP A 90 -9.69 13.06 2.43
C ASP A 90 -8.22 13.43 2.26
N GLU A 91 -7.98 14.72 2.06
CA GLU A 91 -6.64 15.29 2.08
C GLU A 91 -6.15 15.53 3.52
N GLY A 92 -4.83 15.74 3.65
CA GLY A 92 -4.17 16.05 4.91
C GLY A 92 -3.35 14.89 5.48
N LEU A 93 -2.92 15.08 6.72
CA LEU A 93 -2.02 14.15 7.40
C LEU A 93 -2.78 12.91 7.89
N HIS A 94 -2.31 11.75 7.46
CA HIS A 94 -2.77 10.45 7.90
C HIS A 94 -1.68 9.77 8.72
N THR A 95 -2.05 9.27 9.90
CA THR A 95 -1.16 8.54 10.81
C THR A 95 -1.53 7.07 10.81
N PHE A 96 -0.54 6.23 10.56
CA PHE A 96 -0.64 4.78 10.46
C PHE A 96 0.07 4.18 11.67
N THR A 97 -0.67 3.48 12.52
CA THR A 97 -0.14 2.83 13.71
C THR A 97 -0.29 1.33 13.58
N VAL A 98 0.83 0.60 13.64
CA VAL A 98 0.87 -0.86 13.57
C VAL A 98 1.38 -1.40 14.89
N SER A 99 0.49 -2.09 15.61
CA SER A 99 0.78 -2.70 16.91
C SER A 99 0.78 -4.22 16.81
N VAL A 100 1.55 -4.88 17.66
CA VAL A 100 1.63 -6.35 17.67
C VAL A 100 0.90 -6.90 18.89
N GLU A 101 -0.01 -7.84 18.65
CA GLU A 101 -0.64 -8.65 19.67
C GLU A 101 0.02 -10.04 19.69
N ALA A 102 0.84 -10.29 20.71
CA ALA A 102 1.60 -11.54 20.80
C ALA A 102 1.88 -11.91 22.27
N PRO A 103 1.01 -12.71 22.92
CA PRO A 103 1.16 -13.06 24.34
C PRO A 103 2.46 -13.78 24.69
N THR A 104 3.10 -14.41 23.70
CA THR A 104 4.30 -15.24 23.89
C THR A 104 5.60 -14.59 23.43
N LEU A 105 5.54 -13.36 22.91
CA LEU A 105 6.71 -12.60 22.46
C LEU A 105 7.05 -11.50 23.48
N ALA A 106 8.30 -11.05 23.43
CA ALA A 106 8.69 -9.84 24.17
C ALA A 106 7.87 -8.64 23.64
N PRO A 107 7.58 -7.62 24.48
CA PRO A 107 6.88 -6.43 24.04
C PRO A 107 7.56 -5.77 22.84
N ILE A 108 6.75 -5.38 21.85
CA ILE A 108 7.20 -4.76 20.61
C ILE A 108 6.59 -3.37 20.55
N ALA A 109 7.43 -2.35 20.38
CA ALA A 109 6.94 -0.97 20.21
C ALA A 109 6.12 -0.86 18.91
N PRO A 110 5.01 -0.10 18.91
CA PRO A 110 4.25 0.13 17.68
C PRO A 110 5.10 0.84 16.61
N LEU A 111 4.90 0.45 15.35
CA LEU A 111 5.41 1.20 14.22
C LEU A 111 4.42 2.32 13.89
N VAL A 112 4.88 3.56 13.92
CA VAL A 112 4.09 4.74 13.54
C VAL A 112 4.67 5.34 12.27
N LEU A 113 3.84 5.45 11.25
CA LEU A 113 4.17 6.06 9.96
C LEU A 113 3.19 7.19 9.66
N THR A 114 3.62 8.14 8.84
CA THR A 114 2.80 9.28 8.43
C THR A 114 2.82 9.46 6.92
N MET A 115 1.69 9.83 6.34
CA MET A 115 1.56 10.18 4.93
C MET A 115 0.67 11.41 4.78
N SER A 116 1.08 12.35 3.94
CA SER A 116 0.29 13.52 3.59
C SER A 116 -0.42 13.31 2.26
N ILE A 117 -1.75 13.41 2.26
CA ILE A 117 -2.57 13.27 1.05
C ILE A 117 -2.87 14.66 0.51
N HIS A 118 -2.62 14.90 -0.78
CA HIS A 118 -2.75 16.21 -1.40
C HIS A 118 -3.66 16.18 -2.62
N HIS A 119 -4.64 17.08 -2.68
CA HIS A 119 -5.59 17.11 -3.79
C HIS A 119 -4.93 17.48 -5.15
N PHE A 120 -4.04 18.48 -5.15
CA PHE A 120 -3.44 19.05 -6.38
C PHE A 120 -1.96 18.67 -6.61
N MET A 121 -1.49 17.58 -6.01
CA MET A 121 -0.11 17.12 -6.16
C MET A 121 0.06 16.28 -7.43
N ARG A 122 1.21 16.42 -8.10
CA ARG A 122 1.58 15.55 -9.23
C ARG A 122 2.30 14.31 -8.73
N ILE A 123 2.20 13.21 -9.46
CA ILE A 123 2.87 11.96 -9.07
C ILE A 123 4.40 12.12 -9.06
N GLU A 124 4.93 12.96 -9.95
CA GLU A 124 6.36 13.24 -10.06
C GLU A 124 6.93 13.97 -8.84
N ASP A 125 6.07 14.61 -8.03
CA ASP A 125 6.49 15.30 -6.81
C ASP A 125 6.92 14.32 -5.71
N GLU A 126 6.58 13.02 -5.82
CA GLU A 126 7.01 11.95 -4.92
C GLU A 126 7.73 10.82 -5.65
N PRO A 127 9.08 10.80 -5.63
CA PRO A 127 9.88 9.78 -6.31
C PRO A 127 9.61 8.34 -5.87
N MET A 128 9.11 8.11 -4.65
CA MET A 128 8.73 6.76 -4.20
C MET A 128 7.59 6.18 -5.04
N LEU A 129 6.65 7.00 -5.50
CA LEU A 129 5.51 6.55 -6.33
C LEU A 129 5.93 6.09 -7.73
N LEU A 130 7.11 6.53 -8.18
CA LEU A 130 7.70 6.17 -9.48
C LEU A 130 8.49 4.86 -9.43
N LYS A 131 8.57 4.23 -8.27
CA LYS A 131 9.26 2.96 -8.00
C LYS A 131 8.29 1.94 -7.39
N GLY A 132 8.74 0.71 -7.21
CA GLY A 132 7.94 -0.35 -6.59
C GLY A 132 6.99 -1.08 -7.55
N PRO A 133 6.19 -2.01 -7.01
CA PRO A 133 5.36 -2.91 -7.81
C PRO A 133 4.24 -2.20 -8.58
N TYR A 134 3.72 -1.06 -8.12
CA TYR A 134 2.62 -0.36 -8.80
C TYR A 134 3.09 0.73 -9.78
N ALA A 135 4.37 1.10 -9.78
CA ALA A 135 4.91 2.12 -10.69
C ALA A 135 4.60 1.88 -12.19
N PRO A 136 4.71 0.66 -12.75
CA PRO A 136 4.33 0.42 -14.15
C PRO A 136 2.87 0.75 -14.45
N LEU A 137 1.96 0.49 -13.50
CA LEU A 137 0.53 0.78 -13.64
C LEU A 137 0.28 2.28 -13.60
N ARG A 138 0.95 3.00 -12.68
CA ARG A 138 0.85 4.46 -12.63
C ARG A 138 1.36 5.10 -13.92
N ARG A 139 2.44 4.58 -14.52
CA ARG A 139 2.96 5.08 -15.82
C ARG A 139 2.03 4.79 -16.99
N LEU A 140 1.28 3.68 -16.96
CA LEU A 140 0.26 3.38 -17.95
C LEU A 140 -0.90 4.38 -17.89
N VAL A 141 -1.34 4.72 -16.69
CA VAL A 141 -2.56 5.51 -16.47
C VAL A 141 -2.29 7.02 -16.46
N ASN A 142 -1.24 7.48 -15.78
CA ASN A 142 -0.97 8.91 -15.53
C ASN A 142 -1.00 9.79 -16.80
N PRO A 143 -0.36 9.43 -17.93
CA PRO A 143 -0.37 10.27 -19.13
C PRO A 143 -1.77 10.57 -19.65
N ARG A 144 -2.67 9.59 -19.61
CA ARG A 144 -4.07 9.72 -20.07
C ARG A 144 -4.89 10.61 -19.14
N LEU A 145 -4.54 10.60 -17.86
CA LEU A 145 -5.19 11.45 -16.86
C LEU A 145 -4.73 12.90 -16.89
N CYS A 146 -3.61 13.17 -17.55
CA CYS A 146 -3.01 14.50 -17.66
C CYS A 146 -3.24 15.14 -19.04
N THR A 147 -3.93 14.47 -19.97
CA THR A 147 -4.39 15.10 -21.21
C THR A 147 -5.57 16.04 -20.96
N ASP A 148 -5.77 17.00 -21.86
CA ASP A 148 -6.92 17.90 -21.86
C ASP A 148 -7.70 17.75 -23.20
N PRO A 149 -8.93 17.19 -23.19
CA PRO A 149 -9.60 16.59 -22.03
C PRO A 149 -8.93 15.28 -21.57
N PRO A 150 -9.17 14.84 -20.32
CA PRO A 150 -8.69 13.54 -19.84
C PRO A 150 -9.19 12.42 -20.75
N GLN A 151 -8.28 11.50 -21.12
CA GLN A 151 -8.65 10.35 -21.93
C GLN A 151 -9.09 9.20 -21.00
N ALA A 152 -10.38 8.85 -21.06
CA ALA A 152 -10.91 7.73 -20.31
C ALA A 152 -10.24 6.40 -20.71
N LEU A 153 -10.01 5.55 -19.72
CA LEU A 153 -9.67 4.15 -19.96
C LEU A 153 -10.93 3.39 -20.38
N ASP A 154 -10.77 2.40 -21.26
CA ASP A 154 -11.81 1.40 -21.50
C ASP A 154 -11.99 0.60 -20.20
N GLY A 155 -12.97 1.02 -19.39
CA GLY A 155 -13.25 0.46 -18.07
C GLY A 155 -13.86 -0.94 -18.10
N SER A 156 -14.10 -1.50 -19.29
CA SER A 156 -14.50 -2.90 -19.42
C SER A 156 -13.37 -3.82 -18.98
N ASP A 157 -13.73 -5.01 -18.50
CA ASP A 157 -12.78 -6.05 -18.12
C ASP A 157 -11.78 -6.37 -19.24
N ASP A 158 -12.30 -6.55 -20.47
CA ASP A 158 -11.48 -6.85 -21.64
C ASP A 158 -10.59 -5.67 -22.05
N GLY A 159 -11.10 -4.44 -21.90
CA GLY A 159 -10.36 -3.21 -22.10
C GLY A 159 -9.15 -3.12 -21.18
N ILE A 160 -9.37 -3.25 -19.87
CA ILE A 160 -8.29 -3.21 -18.87
C ILE A 160 -7.29 -4.34 -19.09
N VAL A 161 -7.75 -5.55 -19.39
CA VAL A 161 -6.86 -6.69 -19.69
C VAL A 161 -6.00 -6.42 -20.94
N ARG A 162 -6.57 -5.82 -21.98
CA ARG A 162 -5.84 -5.42 -23.19
C ARG A 162 -4.76 -4.39 -22.85
N GLU A 163 -5.07 -3.40 -22.02
CA GLU A 163 -4.12 -2.37 -21.59
C GLU A 163 -2.97 -2.95 -20.75
N LEU A 164 -3.28 -3.83 -19.78
CA LEU A 164 -2.26 -4.46 -18.94
C LEU A 164 -1.26 -5.29 -19.75
N LYS A 165 -1.67 -5.88 -20.88
CA LYS A 165 -0.78 -6.63 -21.77
C LYS A 165 0.25 -5.75 -22.49
N THR A 166 0.05 -4.43 -22.55
CA THR A 166 0.97 -3.50 -23.23
C THR A 166 2.19 -3.13 -22.39
N ILE A 167 2.17 -3.46 -21.10
CA ILE A 167 3.24 -3.10 -20.15
C ILE A 167 3.79 -4.34 -19.45
N LYS A 168 5.04 -4.25 -18.99
CA LYS A 168 5.65 -5.26 -18.12
C LYS A 168 5.39 -4.88 -16.65
N HIS A 169 4.73 -5.75 -15.90
CA HIS A 169 4.52 -5.60 -14.45
C HIS A 169 4.70 -6.93 -13.70
N GLY A 170 5.01 -6.86 -12.41
CA GLY A 170 5.24 -8.05 -11.55
C GLY A 170 4.01 -8.51 -10.75
N LEU A 171 2.94 -7.71 -10.77
CA LEU A 171 1.71 -7.97 -10.02
C LEU A 171 0.88 -9.10 -10.65
N ARG A 172 0.08 -9.79 -9.83
CA ARG A 172 -0.96 -10.71 -10.34
C ARG A 172 -1.98 -9.92 -11.16
N ALA A 173 -2.54 -10.54 -12.18
CA ALA A 173 -3.49 -9.89 -13.08
C ALA A 173 -4.69 -9.26 -12.33
N CYS A 174 -5.23 -9.93 -11.30
CA CYS A 174 -6.30 -9.39 -10.48
C CYS A 174 -5.91 -8.11 -9.72
N ASP A 175 -4.71 -8.07 -9.13
CA ASP A 175 -4.24 -6.90 -8.38
C ASP A 175 -3.94 -5.73 -9.30
N ALA A 176 -3.35 -6.01 -10.47
CA ALA A 176 -3.08 -4.99 -11.48
C ALA A 176 -4.39 -4.38 -12.01
N LYS A 177 -5.40 -5.23 -12.26
CA LYS A 177 -6.73 -4.78 -12.68
C LYS A 177 -7.36 -3.86 -11.65
N ILE A 178 -7.42 -4.28 -10.38
CA ILE A 178 -8.01 -3.47 -9.29
C ILE A 178 -7.33 -2.10 -9.19
N HIS A 179 -5.99 -2.07 -9.28
CA HIS A 179 -5.26 -0.81 -9.24
C HIS A 179 -5.61 0.11 -10.41
N VAL A 180 -5.68 -0.42 -11.64
CA VAL A 180 -6.04 0.38 -12.83
C VAL A 180 -7.48 0.89 -12.72
N VAL A 181 -8.42 0.05 -12.26
CA VAL A 181 -9.82 0.42 -12.03
C VAL A 181 -9.93 1.57 -11.01
N ASN A 182 -9.20 1.50 -9.89
CA ASN A 182 -9.23 2.55 -8.88
C ASN A 182 -8.64 3.87 -9.40
N CYS A 183 -7.56 3.81 -10.19
CA CYS A 183 -7.06 5.00 -10.88
C CYS A 183 -8.08 5.57 -11.88
N ALA A 184 -8.89 4.73 -12.54
CA ALA A 184 -9.90 5.15 -13.50
C ALA A 184 -11.14 5.78 -12.82
N HIS A 185 -11.69 5.17 -11.77
CA HIS A 185 -12.91 5.67 -11.13
C HIS A 185 -12.75 7.04 -10.44
N LEU A 186 -11.56 7.34 -9.90
CA LEU A 186 -11.29 8.66 -9.30
C LEU A 186 -11.26 9.81 -10.33
N THR A 187 -11.36 9.52 -11.63
CA THR A 187 -11.46 10.54 -12.69
C THR A 187 -12.88 11.04 -12.91
N THR A 188 -13.88 10.20 -12.68
CA THR A 188 -15.31 10.53 -12.88
C THR A 188 -15.92 11.34 -11.75
N GLU A 189 -15.27 11.44 -10.59
CA GLU A 189 -15.75 12.22 -9.44
C GLU A 189 -15.06 13.59 -9.30
N MET A 190 -14.01 13.85 -10.10
CA MET A 190 -13.22 15.09 -10.05
C MET A 190 -13.58 16.09 -11.16
N TYR A 191 -14.51 15.75 -12.04
CA TYR A 191 -15.07 16.59 -13.11
C TYR A 191 -16.60 16.44 -13.12
#